data_AF-A0A1A8TNB7-F1
#
_entry.id   AF-A0A1A8TNB7-F1
#
_cell.length_a   1.000
_cell.length_b   1.000
_cell.length_c   1.000
_cell.angle_alpha   90.00
_cell.angle_beta   90.00
_cell.angle_gamma   90.00
#
_symmetry.space_group_name_H-M   'P 1'
#
loop_
_entity.id
_entity.type
_entity.pdbx_description
1 polymer ?
#
loop_
_entity_poly.entity_id
_entity_poly.type
_entity_poly.pdbx_seq_one_letter_code
_entity_poly.pdbx_strand_id
1 'polypeptide(L)'
;MTNNDILRRVRYTFDFKDSTMVEIFALAQVTVTTEQVTAWLKKDDVDGFVALEDVELASFLNGLIILRRGARDGEQPMPEQRLNNNIILQKLRIAMAFKADDMLEVMRLADFNLSPHELSAFFRKPDNRQYRKCKDQILRYFLLGLQLHMRSAKNKTAQS
;
A
#
# COMPACT_ATOMS: atom_id res chain seq x y z
N MET A 1 -0.72 -7.73 -10.89
CA MET A 1 -0.88 -6.30 -10.55
C MET A 1 0.50 -5.71 -10.69
N THR A 2 0.62 -4.59 -11.41
CA THR A 2 1.90 -3.90 -11.51
C THR A 2 2.12 -3.00 -10.28
N ASN A 3 3.36 -2.57 -10.06
CA ASN A 3 3.67 -1.59 -9.03
C ASN A 3 2.95 -0.26 -9.29
N ASN A 4 2.87 0.16 -10.56
CA ASN A 4 2.09 1.32 -10.99
C ASN A 4 0.59 1.19 -10.63
N ASP A 5 -0.01 -0.01 -10.79
CA ASP A 5 -1.41 -0.24 -10.39
C ASP A 5 -1.63 -0.03 -8.89
N ILE A 6 -0.68 -0.50 -8.07
CA ILE A 6 -0.72 -0.37 -6.62
C ILE A 6 -0.59 1.11 -6.25
N LEU A 7 0.40 1.81 -6.81
CA LEU A 7 0.62 3.24 -6.57
C LEU A 7 -0.64 4.06 -6.90
N ARG A 8 -1.23 3.85 -8.08
CA ARG A 8 -2.49 4.51 -8.49
C ARG A 8 -3.64 4.26 -7.51
N ARG A 9 -3.84 3.00 -7.12
CA ARG A 9 -4.93 2.62 -6.20
C ARG A 9 -4.74 3.25 -4.83
N VAL A 10 -3.51 3.28 -4.32
CA VAL A 10 -3.19 3.92 -3.04
C VAL A 10 -3.40 5.42 -3.12
N ARG A 11 -2.86 6.10 -4.15
CA ARG A 11 -3.10 7.54 -4.40
C ARG A 11 -4.60 7.86 -4.38
N TYR A 12 -5.39 7.08 -5.11
CA TYR A 12 -6.84 7.29 -5.21
C TYR A 12 -7.57 7.00 -3.89
N THR A 13 -7.17 5.95 -3.18
CA THR A 13 -7.75 5.57 -1.88
C THR A 13 -7.67 6.69 -0.85
N PHE A 14 -6.54 7.41 -0.82
CA PHE A 14 -6.31 8.49 0.13
C PHE A 14 -6.58 9.89 -0.45
N ASP A 15 -6.96 9.97 -1.73
CA ASP A 15 -7.18 11.24 -2.44
C ASP A 15 -5.94 12.16 -2.42
N PHE A 16 -4.76 11.55 -2.63
CA PHE A 16 -3.51 12.30 -2.64
C PHE A 16 -3.34 13.09 -3.94
N LYS A 17 -2.94 14.35 -3.78
CA LYS A 17 -2.44 15.21 -4.86
C LYS A 17 -1.01 14.80 -5.22
N ASP A 18 -0.56 15.18 -6.41
CA ASP A 18 0.78 14.79 -6.88
C ASP A 18 1.90 15.38 -6.00
N SER A 19 1.70 16.59 -5.44
CA SER A 19 2.62 17.17 -4.45
C SER A 19 2.73 16.33 -3.18
N THR A 20 1.60 15.81 -2.66
CA THR A 20 1.59 14.91 -1.50
C THR A 20 2.30 13.61 -1.81
N MET A 21 2.19 13.09 -3.03
CA MET A 21 2.93 11.90 -3.44
C MET A 21 4.44 12.14 -3.39
N VAL A 22 4.92 13.29 -3.87
CA VAL A 22 6.33 13.70 -3.78
C VAL A 22 6.78 13.81 -2.32
N GLU A 23 5.99 14.46 -1.47
CA GLU A 23 6.25 14.57 -0.01
C GLU A 23 6.37 13.18 0.65
N ILE A 24 5.52 12.22 0.25
CA ILE A 24 5.60 10.85 0.77
C ILE A 24 6.95 10.21 0.44
N PHE A 25 7.47 10.34 -0.78
CA PHE A 25 8.82 9.85 -1.10
C PHE A 25 9.90 10.55 -0.27
N ALA A 26 9.79 11.87 -0.08
CA ALA A 26 10.73 12.64 0.72
C ALA A 26 10.78 12.19 2.19
N LEU A 27 9.65 11.77 2.76
CA LEU A 27 9.61 11.17 4.12
C LEU A 27 10.45 9.89 4.22
N ALA A 28 10.60 9.15 3.13
CA ALA A 28 11.49 7.99 3.03
C ALA A 28 12.92 8.36 2.59
N GLN A 29 13.28 9.65 2.62
CA GLN A 29 14.57 10.18 2.17
C GLN A 29 14.88 9.91 0.69
N VAL A 30 13.83 9.79 -0.13
CA VAL A 30 13.96 9.62 -1.58
C VAL A 30 13.42 10.86 -2.27
N THR A 31 14.27 11.51 -3.07
CA THR A 31 13.88 12.68 -3.86
C THR A 31 13.35 12.24 -5.22
N VAL A 32 12.12 12.65 -5.54
CA VAL A 32 11.50 12.44 -6.85
C VAL A 32 10.87 13.75 -7.32
N THR A 33 10.67 13.91 -8.63
CA THR A 33 9.98 15.07 -9.19
C THR A 33 8.50 14.78 -9.42
N THR A 34 7.69 15.84 -9.55
CA THR A 34 6.27 15.72 -9.90
C THR A 34 6.08 15.06 -11.26
N GLU A 35 6.98 15.30 -12.21
CA GLU A 35 6.96 14.69 -13.55
C GLU A 35 7.19 13.18 -13.47
N GLN A 36 8.13 12.72 -12.64
CA GLN A 36 8.36 11.29 -12.39
C GLN A 36 7.12 10.63 -11.79
N VAL A 37 6.53 11.24 -10.75
CA VAL A 37 5.28 10.75 -10.15
C VAL A 37 4.16 10.67 -11.18
N THR A 38 4.01 11.70 -11.99
CA THR A 38 2.98 11.74 -13.04
C THR A 38 3.20 10.64 -14.08
N ALA A 39 4.45 10.40 -14.49
CA ALA A 39 4.80 9.34 -15.43
C ALA A 39 4.47 7.94 -14.88
N TRP A 40 4.72 7.69 -13.59
CA TRP A 40 4.35 6.43 -12.93
C TRP A 40 2.83 6.23 -12.79
N LEU A 41 2.07 7.31 -12.71
CA LEU A 41 0.62 7.27 -12.57
C LEU A 41 -0.12 7.07 -13.90
N LYS A 42 0.52 7.30 -15.04
CA LYS A 42 -0.04 7.01 -16.36
C LYS A 42 -0.33 5.52 -16.53
N LYS A 43 -1.33 5.21 -17.36
CA LYS A 43 -1.56 3.82 -17.81
C LYS A 43 -0.46 3.42 -18.79
N ASP A 44 -0.24 2.12 -18.94
CA ASP A 44 0.83 1.54 -19.77
C ASP A 44 0.64 1.77 -21.27
N ASP A 45 -0.58 2.06 -21.71
CA ASP A 45 -0.93 2.42 -23.08
C ASP A 45 -0.85 3.94 -23.37
N VAL A 46 -0.45 4.76 -22.40
CA VAL A 46 -0.38 6.22 -22.53
C VAL A 46 1.07 6.68 -22.73
N ASP A 47 1.28 7.59 -23.67
CA ASP A 47 2.61 8.14 -23.96
C ASP A 47 3.28 8.79 -22.73
N GLY A 48 4.58 8.55 -22.60
CA GLY A 48 5.38 8.93 -21.45
C GLY A 48 5.05 8.14 -20.16
N PHE A 49 4.45 6.95 -20.28
CA PHE A 49 4.40 5.98 -19.20
C PHE A 49 5.81 5.52 -18.79
N VAL A 50 6.04 5.41 -17.49
CA VAL A 50 7.26 4.83 -16.94
C VAL A 50 6.88 3.72 -15.96
N ALA A 51 7.49 2.55 -16.10
CA ALA A 51 7.32 1.45 -15.16
C ALA A 51 7.92 1.83 -13.80
N LEU A 52 7.18 1.54 -12.72
CA LEU A 52 7.63 1.73 -11.35
C LEU A 52 8.33 0.45 -10.89
N GLU A 53 9.60 0.52 -10.54
CA GLU A 53 10.35 -0.59 -10.00
C GLU A 53 10.01 -0.87 -8.53
N ASP A 54 10.47 -2.02 -8.05
CA ASP A 54 10.19 -2.49 -6.69
C ASP A 54 10.74 -1.53 -5.64
N VAL A 55 11.95 -1.00 -5.86
CA VAL A 55 12.63 -0.12 -4.91
C VAL A 55 11.88 1.21 -4.75
N GLU A 56 11.31 1.76 -5.83
CA GLU A 56 10.56 3.01 -5.77
C GLU A 56 9.21 2.80 -5.09
N LEU A 57 8.49 1.72 -5.41
CA LEU A 57 7.26 1.40 -4.68
C LEU A 57 7.53 1.13 -3.20
N ALA A 58 8.63 0.44 -2.87
CA ALA A 58 9.03 0.19 -1.49
C ALA A 58 9.29 1.49 -0.74
N SER A 59 9.97 2.44 -1.40
CA SER A 59 10.26 3.78 -0.87
C SER A 59 8.97 4.56 -0.61
N PHE A 60 8.04 4.56 -1.57
CA PHE A 60 6.73 5.18 -1.39
C PHE A 60 5.96 4.58 -0.21
N LEU A 61 5.94 3.25 -0.07
CA LEU A 61 5.23 2.58 1.03
C LEU A 61 5.89 2.83 2.39
N ASN A 62 7.22 2.96 2.46
CA ASN A 62 7.92 3.39 3.66
C ASN A 62 7.54 4.83 4.04
N GLY A 63 7.51 5.72 3.06
CA GLY A 63 7.06 7.11 3.24
C GLY A 63 5.62 7.19 3.73
N LEU A 64 4.74 6.34 3.18
CA LEU A 64 3.33 6.26 3.59
C LEU A 64 3.19 5.80 5.05
N ILE A 65 4.03 4.86 5.49
CA ILE A 65 4.08 4.46 6.90
C ILE A 65 4.45 5.67 7.77
N ILE A 66 5.49 6.43 7.39
CA ILE A 66 5.94 7.61 8.14
C ILE A 66 4.85 8.69 8.17
N LEU A 67 4.20 8.97 7.04
CA LEU A 67 3.09 9.94 6.96
C LEU A 67 1.96 9.59 7.92
N ARG A 68 1.63 8.30 8.06
CA ARG A 68 0.46 7.83 8.83
C ARG A 68 0.75 7.50 10.28
N ARG A 69 2.00 7.13 10.60
CA ARG A 69 2.39 6.60 11.91
C ARG A 69 3.45 7.45 12.62
N GLY A 70 4.01 8.44 11.93
CA GLY A 70 5.19 9.17 12.37
C GLY A 70 6.48 8.41 12.02
N ALA A 71 7.60 9.14 12.04
CA ALA A 71 8.92 8.54 11.95
C ALA A 71 9.19 7.69 13.20
N ARG A 72 9.92 6.59 13.02
CA ARG A 72 10.43 5.83 14.16
C ARG A 72 11.67 6.52 14.71
N ASP A 73 11.91 6.38 16.01
CA ASP A 73 13.18 6.78 16.61
C ASP A 73 14.32 5.96 15.99
N GLY A 74 15.37 6.64 15.55
CA GLY A 74 16.57 6.03 14.96
C GLY A 74 16.51 5.87 13.43
N GLU A 75 17.25 4.89 12.94
CA GLU A 75 17.45 4.68 11.50
C GLU A 75 16.16 4.22 10.82
N GLN A 76 15.82 4.87 9.70
CA GLN A 76 14.66 4.47 8.90
C GLN A 76 14.99 3.20 8.10
N PRO A 77 14.04 2.27 7.96
CA PRO A 77 14.28 1.05 7.20
C PRO A 77 14.57 1.37 5.74
N MET A 78 15.66 0.80 5.21
CA MET A 78 15.98 0.90 3.79
C MET A 78 14.84 0.29 2.95
N PRO A 79 14.54 0.85 1.76
CA PRO A 79 13.61 0.25 0.81
C PRO A 79 14.05 -1.15 0.38
N GLU A 80 13.11 -2.09 0.31
CA GLU A 80 13.36 -3.42 -0.23
C GLU A 80 13.71 -3.36 -1.72
N GLN A 81 14.77 -4.06 -2.10
CA GLN A 81 15.23 -4.15 -3.49
C GLN A 81 14.29 -5.01 -4.36
N ARG A 82 13.50 -5.89 -3.73
CA ARG A 82 12.51 -6.75 -4.39
C ARG A 82 11.23 -6.75 -3.57
N LEU A 83 10.12 -6.52 -4.24
CA LEU A 83 8.80 -6.55 -3.62
C LEU A 83 8.05 -7.82 -3.99
N ASN A 84 7.18 -8.21 -3.06
CA ASN A 84 6.11 -9.15 -3.34
C ASN A 84 4.85 -8.70 -2.58
N ASN A 85 3.72 -9.28 -2.92
CA ASN A 85 2.44 -8.88 -2.34
C ASN A 85 2.36 -9.09 -0.83
N ASN A 86 3.13 -10.01 -0.23
CA ASN A 86 3.17 -10.17 1.22
C ASN A 86 3.82 -8.95 1.88
N ILE A 87 4.94 -8.48 1.33
CA ILE A 87 5.64 -7.28 1.80
C ILE A 87 4.74 -6.05 1.64
N ILE A 88 4.13 -5.88 0.47
CA ILE A 88 3.21 -4.76 0.20
C ILE A 88 2.03 -4.77 1.19
N LEU A 89 1.38 -5.92 1.37
CA LEU A 89 0.28 -6.08 2.30
C LEU A 89 0.71 -5.75 3.75
N GLN A 90 1.90 -6.17 4.17
CA GLN A 90 2.44 -5.86 5.48
C GLN A 90 2.69 -4.36 5.67
N LYS A 91 3.28 -3.69 4.68
CA LYS A 91 3.51 -2.23 4.75
C LYS A 91 2.21 -1.45 4.84
N LEU A 92 1.20 -1.81 4.03
CA LEU A 92 -0.12 -1.19 4.08
C LEU A 92 -0.81 -1.44 5.44
N ARG A 93 -0.72 -2.65 5.99
CA ARG A 93 -1.23 -2.95 7.34
C ARG A 93 -0.59 -2.04 8.40
N ILE A 94 0.73 -1.86 8.34
CA ILE A 94 1.46 -1.00 9.28
C ILE A 94 1.05 0.47 9.09
N ALA A 95 1.00 0.97 7.86
CA ALA A 95 0.58 2.34 7.57
C ALA A 95 -0.83 2.64 8.09
N MET A 96 -1.73 1.67 8.01
CA MET A 96 -3.10 1.80 8.50
C MET A 96 -3.27 1.51 9.99
N ALA A 97 -2.21 1.08 10.69
CA ALA A 97 -2.28 0.62 12.08
C ALA A 97 -3.29 -0.52 12.31
N PHE A 98 -3.55 -1.32 11.29
CA PHE A 98 -4.55 -2.37 11.34
C PHE A 98 -4.07 -3.58 12.14
N LYS A 99 -4.95 -4.04 13.02
CA LYS A 99 -4.92 -5.36 13.64
C LYS A 99 -5.54 -6.39 12.70
N ALA A 100 -5.50 -7.66 13.09
CA ALA A 100 -6.05 -8.75 12.28
C ALA A 100 -7.54 -8.52 11.97
N ASP A 101 -8.35 -8.17 12.98
CA ASP A 101 -9.78 -7.96 12.82
C ASP A 101 -10.10 -6.81 11.86
N ASP A 102 -9.33 -5.70 11.92
CA ASP A 102 -9.47 -4.58 11.00
C ASP A 102 -9.21 -5.02 9.55
N MET A 103 -8.17 -5.84 9.33
CA MET A 103 -7.86 -6.37 8.00
C MET A 103 -8.95 -7.31 7.50
N LEU A 104 -9.51 -8.16 8.37
CA LEU A 104 -10.59 -9.07 8.01
C LEU A 104 -11.85 -8.28 7.61
N GLU A 105 -12.20 -7.24 8.36
CA GLU A 105 -13.33 -6.37 8.04
C GLU A 105 -13.11 -5.64 6.70
N VAL A 106 -11.90 -5.13 6.47
CA VAL A 106 -11.52 -4.52 5.19
C VAL A 106 -11.69 -5.50 4.03
N MET A 107 -11.27 -6.75 4.18
CA MET A 107 -11.44 -7.78 3.14
C MET A 107 -12.91 -8.10 2.90
N ARG A 108 -13.71 -8.16 3.97
CA ARG A 108 -15.16 -8.39 3.91
C ARG A 108 -15.90 -7.28 3.15
N LEU A 109 -15.47 -6.02 3.26
CA LEU A 109 -16.04 -4.91 2.47
C LEU A 109 -15.88 -5.11 0.96
N ALA A 110 -14.87 -5.87 0.53
CA ALA A 110 -14.66 -6.21 -0.87
C ALA A 110 -15.27 -7.58 -1.25
N ASP A 111 -16.24 -8.05 -0.46
CA ASP A 111 -16.89 -9.36 -0.59
C ASP A 111 -15.91 -10.54 -0.61
N PHE A 112 -14.78 -10.39 0.08
CA PHE A 112 -13.77 -11.44 0.19
C PHE A 112 -13.61 -11.90 1.63
N ASN A 113 -14.09 -13.11 1.92
CA ASN A 113 -13.99 -13.71 3.24
C ASN A 113 -12.66 -14.46 3.38
N LEU A 114 -11.94 -14.16 4.46
CA LEU A 114 -10.68 -14.77 4.81
C LEU A 114 -10.75 -15.20 6.28
N SER A 115 -10.26 -16.39 6.62
CA SER A 115 -10.18 -16.77 8.03
C SER A 115 -8.99 -16.09 8.73
N PRO A 116 -9.01 -15.92 10.06
CA PRO A 116 -7.85 -15.41 10.82
C PRO A 116 -6.57 -16.23 10.57
N HIS A 117 -6.69 -17.55 10.42
CA HIS A 117 -5.56 -18.44 10.13
C HIS A 117 -4.97 -18.16 8.75
N GLU A 118 -5.80 -17.99 7.72
CA GLU A 118 -5.33 -17.66 6.38
C GLU A 118 -4.70 -16.28 6.31
N LEU A 119 -5.23 -15.29 7.05
CA LEU A 119 -4.62 -13.97 7.15
C LEU A 119 -3.24 -14.04 7.79
N SER A 120 -3.12 -14.78 8.90
CA SER A 120 -1.84 -14.96 9.61
C SER A 120 -0.76 -15.58 8.71
N ALA A 121 -1.15 -16.51 7.84
CA ALA A 121 -0.25 -17.20 6.90
C ALA A 121 0.50 -16.25 5.96
N PHE A 122 -0.08 -15.10 5.60
CA PHE A 122 0.57 -14.10 4.74
C PHE A 122 1.74 -13.36 5.42
N PHE A 123 1.78 -13.34 6.75
CA PHE A 123 2.80 -12.60 7.51
C PHE A 123 3.86 -13.51 8.13
N ARG A 124 3.84 -14.81 7.80
CA ARG A 124 4.90 -15.75 8.19
C ARG A 124 6.13 -15.55 7.32
N LYS A 125 7.30 -15.98 7.81
CA LYS A 125 8.52 -16.03 7.01
C LYS A 125 8.40 -17.08 5.89
N PRO A 126 9.02 -16.90 4.72
CA PRO A 126 8.86 -17.82 3.57
C PRO A 126 9.26 -19.28 3.82
N ASP A 127 10.16 -19.52 4.78
CA ASP A 127 10.63 -20.85 5.22
C ASP A 127 9.65 -21.57 6.16
N ASN A 128 8.62 -20.87 6.65
CA ASN A 128 7.64 -21.44 7.55
C ASN A 128 6.65 -22.37 6.80
N ARG A 129 6.35 -23.55 7.35
CA ARG A 129 5.39 -24.51 6.77
C ARG A 129 3.98 -23.93 6.55
N GLN A 130 3.59 -22.94 7.36
CA GLN A 130 2.29 -22.25 7.27
C GLN A 130 2.39 -20.91 6.50
N TYR A 131 3.49 -20.65 5.81
CA TYR A 131 3.61 -19.51 4.92
C TYR A 131 2.70 -19.67 3.71
N ARG A 132 1.99 -18.59 3.37
CA ARG A 132 1.22 -18.52 2.14
C ARG A 132 1.66 -17.30 1.34
N LYS A 133 1.94 -17.51 0.05
CA LYS A 133 2.14 -16.40 -0.90
C LYS A 133 0.84 -15.63 -1.08
N CYS A 134 0.89 -14.32 -0.84
CA CYS A 134 -0.21 -13.41 -1.17
C CYS A 134 -0.27 -13.29 -2.70
N LYS A 135 -1.37 -13.73 -3.30
CA LYS A 135 -1.57 -13.63 -4.76
C LYS A 135 -2.12 -12.26 -5.11
N ASP A 136 -1.94 -11.84 -6.35
CA ASP A 136 -2.43 -10.54 -6.83
C ASP A 136 -3.90 -10.31 -6.55
N GLN A 137 -4.72 -11.36 -6.72
CA GLN A 137 -6.16 -11.27 -6.47
C GLN A 137 -6.48 -10.93 -5.01
N ILE A 138 -5.72 -11.46 -4.07
CA ILE A 138 -5.89 -11.16 -2.63
C ILE A 138 -5.53 -9.69 -2.38
N LEU A 139 -4.42 -9.21 -2.94
CA LEU A 139 -4.02 -7.80 -2.81
C LEU A 139 -5.03 -6.85 -3.47
N ARG A 140 -5.63 -7.25 -4.61
CA ARG A 140 -6.71 -6.48 -5.26
C ARG A 140 -7.92 -6.32 -4.34
N TYR A 141 -8.38 -7.39 -3.72
CA TYR A 141 -9.50 -7.34 -2.77
C TYR A 141 -9.15 -6.45 -1.57
N PHE A 142 -7.95 -6.58 -1.02
CA PHE A 142 -7.52 -5.73 0.09
C PHE A 142 -7.53 -4.24 -0.27
N LEU A 143 -6.96 -3.86 -1.42
CA LEU A 143 -6.94 -2.46 -1.87
C LEU A 143 -8.34 -1.91 -2.16
N LEU A 144 -9.24 -2.73 -2.75
CA LEU A 144 -10.64 -2.34 -2.94
C LEU A 144 -11.34 -2.15 -1.59
N GLY A 145 -11.16 -3.09 -0.67
CA GLY A 145 -11.72 -3.03 0.68
C GLY A 145 -11.23 -1.80 1.44
N LEU A 146 -9.93 -1.48 1.31
CA LEU A 146 -9.32 -0.31 1.94
C LEU A 146 -9.93 0.99 1.38
N GLN A 147 -10.13 1.07 0.06
CA GLN A 147 -10.81 2.20 -0.57
C GLN A 147 -12.25 2.38 -0.06
N LEU A 148 -13.00 1.29 0.07
CA LEU A 148 -14.37 1.32 0.62
C LEU A 148 -14.38 1.74 2.10
N HIS A 149 -13.46 1.22 2.89
CA HIS A 149 -13.28 1.57 4.29
C HIS A 149 -13.01 3.08 4.46
N MET A 150 -12.08 3.63 3.67
CA MET A 150 -11.72 5.05 3.73
C MET A 150 -12.88 5.98 3.32
N ARG A 151 -13.67 5.59 2.31
CA ARG A 151 -14.86 6.36 1.90
C ARG A 151 -15.94 6.37 2.98
N SER A 152 -16.22 5.21 3.58
CA SER A 152 -17.18 5.10 4.69
C SER A 152 -16.76 5.93 5.90
N ALA A 153 -15.45 5.97 6.21
CA ALA A 153 -14.92 6.81 7.30
C ALA A 153 -15.13 8.31 7.03
N LYS A 154 -14.83 8.79 5.80
CA LYS A 154 -15.06 10.19 5.40
C LYS A 154 -16.53 10.60 5.54
N ASN A 155 -17.46 9.72 5.17
CA ASN A 155 -18.90 9.99 5.28
C ASN A 155 -19.37 10.11 6.73
N LYS A 156 -18.78 9.35 7.67
CA LYS A 156 -19.10 9.46 9.11
C LYS A 156 -18.60 10.79 9.70
N THR A 157 -17.39 11.22 9.33
CA THR A 157 -16.82 12.49 9.80
C THR A 157 -17.56 13.71 9.25
N ALA A 158 -18.11 13.64 8.03
CA ALA A 158 -18.89 14.72 7.45
C ALA A 158 -20.33 14.85 8.02
N GLN A 159 -20.78 13.86 8.80
CA GLN A 159 -22.11 13.82 9.42
C GLN A 159 -22.08 14.06 10.95
N SER A 160 -20.89 14.33 11.50
CA SER A 160 -20.67 14.68 12.92
C SER A 160 -20.23 16.12 13.05
#